data_AF-A0A2V5Y7C3-F1
#
_entry.id   AF-A0A2V5Y7C3-F1
#
_cell.length_a   1.000
_cell.length_b   1.000
_cell.length_c   1.000
_cell.angle_alpha   90.00
_cell.angle_beta   90.00
_cell.angle_gamma   90.00
#
_symmetry.space_group_name_H-M   'P 1'
#
loop_
_entity.id
_entity.type
_entity.pdbx_description
1 polymer ?
#
loop_
_entity_poly.entity_id
_entity_poly.type
_entity_poly.pdbx_seq_one_letter_code
_entity_poly.pdbx_strand_id
1 'polypeptide(L)'
;MAGSSHESLSGITDSARFFLAEDWRNAREILKNRKVTWVITCDSEPVAQNSSAILKHALPPRPLCYVLDRTPAQVPRFLAFSAQNGIGKLYRTAVER
;
A
#
# COMPACT_ATOMS: atom_id res chain seq x y z
N MET A 1 2.07 -27.73 10.57
CA MET A 1 1.97 -26.26 10.69
C MET A 1 3.18 -25.65 9.99
N ALA A 2 3.01 -25.15 8.77
CA ALA A 2 4.01 -24.35 8.07
C ALA A 2 3.52 -22.89 8.08
N GLY A 3 3.62 -22.24 9.24
CA GLY A 3 2.94 -20.98 9.52
C GLY A 3 3.90 -19.95 10.11
N SER A 4 4.68 -19.30 9.25
CA SER A 4 5.14 -17.92 9.43
C SER A 4 5.80 -17.42 8.14
N SER A 5 6.70 -18.19 7.55
CA SER A 5 7.47 -17.76 6.37
C SER A 5 6.64 -17.69 5.09
N HIS A 6 5.75 -18.65 4.84
CA HIS A 6 4.89 -18.66 3.65
C HIS A 6 3.86 -17.52 3.68
N GLU A 7 3.29 -17.24 4.86
CA GLU A 7 2.39 -16.10 5.11
C GLU A 7 3.11 -14.75 4.96
N SER A 8 4.36 -14.63 5.45
CA SER A 8 5.16 -13.42 5.26
C SER A 8 5.48 -13.15 3.79
N LEU A 9 5.80 -14.19 3.01
CA LEU A 9 6.08 -14.04 1.59
C LEU A 9 4.85 -13.58 0.81
N SER A 10 3.69 -14.14 1.14
CA SER A 10 2.42 -13.71 0.55
C SER A 10 2.12 -12.25 0.94
N GLY A 11 2.34 -11.88 2.21
CA GLY A 11 2.14 -10.53 2.73
C GLY A 11 3.02 -9.49 2.05
N ILE A 12 4.32 -9.77 1.87
CA ILE A 12 5.26 -8.89 1.17
C ILE A 12 4.82 -8.67 -0.29
N THR A 13 4.40 -9.74 -0.96
CA THR A 13 3.93 -9.66 -2.35
C THR A 13 2.67 -8.79 -2.46
N ASP A 14 1.72 -8.95 -1.54
CA ASP A 14 0.50 -8.15 -1.53
C ASP A 14 0.73 -6.69 -1.14
N SER A 15 1.67 -6.40 -0.23
CA SER A 15 2.12 -5.04 0.03
C SER A 15 2.74 -4.40 -1.22
N ALA A 16 3.60 -5.12 -1.94
CA ALA A 16 4.21 -4.62 -3.17
C ALA A 16 3.16 -4.34 -4.25
N ARG A 17 2.18 -5.24 -4.43
CA ARG A 17 1.04 -5.03 -5.34
C ARG A 17 0.19 -3.83 -4.94
N PHE A 18 -0.07 -3.67 -3.64
CA PHE A 18 -0.81 -2.53 -3.11
C PHE A 18 -0.09 -1.22 -3.43
N PHE A 19 1.20 -1.11 -3.12
CA PHE A 19 1.96 0.13 -3.33
C PHE A 19 2.14 0.50 -4.80
N LEU A 20 2.18 -0.48 -5.71
CA LEU A 20 2.29 -0.26 -7.15
C LEU A 20 0.95 -0.17 -7.88
N ALA A 21 -0.18 -0.31 -7.19
CA ALA A 21 -1.48 -0.28 -7.85
C ALA A 21 -1.76 1.09 -8.51
N GLU A 22 -2.09 1.08 -9.80
CA GLU A 22 -2.64 2.25 -10.50
C GLU A 22 -4.17 2.29 -10.42
N ASP A 23 -4.81 1.11 -10.41
CA ASP A 23 -6.24 0.96 -10.12
C ASP A 23 -6.47 0.78 -8.62
N TRP A 24 -7.17 1.75 -8.03
CA TRP A 24 -7.47 1.79 -6.61
C TRP A 24 -8.44 0.69 -6.16
N ARG A 25 -9.20 0.09 -7.08
CA ARG A 25 -10.06 -1.06 -6.80
C ARG A 25 -9.22 -2.27 -6.39
N ASN A 26 -8.15 -2.56 -7.13
CA ASN A 26 -7.23 -3.65 -6.82
C ASN A 26 -6.56 -3.43 -5.46
N ALA A 27 -6.12 -2.19 -5.17
CA ALA A 27 -5.56 -1.83 -3.87
C ALA A 27 -6.55 -2.09 -2.73
N ARG A 28 -7.83 -1.69 -2.91
CA ARG A 28 -8.90 -1.93 -1.94
C ARG A 28 -9.16 -3.41 -1.70
N GLU A 29 -9.18 -4.22 -2.76
CA GLU A 29 -9.37 -5.67 -2.65
C GLU A 29 -8.26 -6.34 -1.85
N ILE A 30 -7.00 -5.94 -2.07
CA ILE A 30 -5.86 -6.42 -1.29
C ILE A 30 -6.07 -6.11 0.21
N LEU A 31 -6.39 -4.86 0.56
CA LEU A 31 -6.61 -4.47 1.94
C LEU A 31 -7.77 -5.25 2.59
N LYS A 32 -8.86 -5.45 1.85
CA LYS A 32 -10.04 -6.21 2.31
C LYS A 32 -9.70 -7.67 2.57
N ASN A 33 -9.06 -8.33 1.60
CA ASN A 33 -8.71 -9.76 1.69
C ASN A 33 -7.74 -10.03 2.84
N ARG A 34 -6.85 -9.08 3.10
CA ARG A 34 -5.87 -9.13 4.20
C ARG A 34 -6.40 -8.61 5.54
N LYS A 35 -7.62 -8.07 5.58
CA LYS A 35 -8.23 -7.43 6.77
C LYS A 35 -7.32 -6.35 7.38
N VAL A 36 -6.65 -5.58 6.51
CA VAL A 36 -5.75 -4.50 6.94
C VAL A 36 -6.60 -3.40 7.58
N THR A 37 -6.19 -2.92 8.76
CA THR A 37 -6.85 -1.76 9.42
C THR A 37 -6.09 -0.46 9.17
N TRP A 38 -4.77 -0.56 9.02
CA TRP A 38 -3.86 0.57 8.94
C TRP A 38 -2.86 0.38 7.82
N VAL A 39 -2.66 1.44 7.03
CA VAL A 39 -1.58 1.53 6.05
C VAL A 39 -0.63 2.61 6.52
N ILE A 40 0.64 2.24 6.67
CA ILE A 40 1.72 3.17 6.97
C ILE A 40 2.50 3.39 5.69
N THR A 41 2.76 4.65 5.37
CA THR A 41 3.61 5.03 4.23
C THR A 41 4.79 5.85 4.70
N CYS A 42 5.97 5.53 4.19
CA CYS A 42 7.20 6.31 4.31
C CYS A 42 7.71 6.65 2.91
N ASP A 43 8.95 7.16 2.81
CA ASP A 43 9.61 7.55 1.57
C ASP A 43 9.20 6.69 0.38
N SER A 44 8.40 7.31 -0.49
CA SER A 44 7.68 6.56 -1.51
C SER A 44 8.57 6.06 -2.65
N GLU A 45 9.74 6.69 -2.85
CA GLU A 45 10.68 6.31 -3.90
C GLU A 45 11.34 4.94 -3.62
N PRO A 46 11.99 4.68 -2.47
CA PRO A 46 12.43 3.34 -2.12
C PRO A 46 11.30 2.30 -2.12
N VAL A 47 10.11 2.65 -1.63
CA VAL A 47 8.96 1.74 -1.60
C VAL A 47 8.56 1.32 -3.01
N ALA A 48 8.52 2.26 -3.95
CA ALA A 48 8.18 2.00 -5.34
C ALA A 48 9.21 1.06 -6.00
N GLN A 49 10.51 1.40 -5.89
CA GLN A 49 11.60 0.61 -6.47
C GLN A 49 11.65 -0.81 -5.90
N ASN A 50 11.58 -0.95 -4.57
CA ASN A 50 11.60 -2.24 -3.89
C ASN A 50 10.40 -3.11 -4.30
N SER A 51 9.21 -2.51 -4.35
CA SER A 51 8.00 -3.23 -4.77
C SER A 51 8.12 -3.70 -6.23
N SER A 52 8.71 -2.89 -7.11
CA SER A 52 8.94 -3.22 -8.52
C SER A 52 9.90 -4.41 -8.64
N ALA A 53 10.99 -4.38 -7.87
CA ALA A 53 11.98 -5.46 -7.83
C ALA A 53 11.40 -6.76 -7.27
N ILE A 54 10.61 -6.70 -6.19
CA ILE A 54 9.94 -7.86 -5.59
C ILE A 54 8.99 -8.53 -6.61
N LEU A 55 8.19 -7.73 -7.32
CA LEU A 55 7.25 -8.23 -8.32
C LEU A 55 7.91 -8.56 -9.67
N LYS A 56 9.17 -8.16 -9.88
CA LYS A 56 9.89 -8.24 -11.17
C LYS A 56 9.11 -7.57 -12.31
N HIS A 57 8.45 -6.46 -12.00
CA HIS A 57 7.68 -5.66 -12.97
C HIS A 57 8.39 -4.34 -13.24
N ALA A 58 8.03 -3.68 -14.35
CA ALA A 58 8.40 -2.30 -14.57
C ALA A 58 7.69 -1.38 -13.57
N LEU A 59 8.37 -0.30 -13.18
CA LEU A 59 7.78 0.68 -12.28
C LEU A 59 6.62 1.40 -13.00
N PRO A 60 5.41 1.40 -12.43
CA PRO A 60 4.28 2.14 -13.01
C PRO A 60 4.55 3.64 -13.02
N PRO A 61 3.97 4.41 -13.96
CA PRO A 61 4.13 5.87 -13.99
C PRO A 61 3.59 6.57 -12.74
N ARG A 62 2.53 6.03 -12.14
CA ARG A 62 1.86 6.65 -10.98
C ARG A 62 1.46 5.62 -9.91
N PRO A 63 2.43 4.99 -9.22
CA PRO A 63 2.15 4.02 -8.18
C PRO A 63 1.40 4.66 -7.01
N LEU A 64 0.55 3.87 -6.34
CA LEU A 64 -0.23 4.32 -5.19
C LEU A 64 0.64 4.91 -4.07
N CYS A 65 1.84 4.38 -3.84
CA CYS A 65 2.76 4.92 -2.83
C CYS A 65 3.11 6.40 -3.06
N TYR A 66 3.22 6.86 -4.32
CA TYR A 66 3.43 8.28 -4.62
C TYR A 66 2.20 9.13 -4.29
N VAL A 67 0.99 8.60 -4.50
CA VAL A 67 -0.25 9.32 -4.18
C VAL A 67 -0.39 9.47 -2.67
N LEU A 68 -0.15 8.39 -1.92
CA LEU A 68 -0.18 8.39 -0.45
C LEU A 68 0.85 9.38 0.12
N ASP A 69 2.08 9.36 -0.39
CA ASP A 69 3.16 10.19 0.13
C ASP A 69 3.14 11.64 -0.36
N ARG A 70 2.86 11.91 -1.64
CA ARG A 70 3.03 13.26 -2.22
C ARG A 70 1.72 14.02 -2.36
N THR A 71 0.59 13.33 -2.54
CA THR A 71 -0.71 13.97 -2.80
C THR A 71 -1.82 13.38 -1.92
N PRO A 72 -1.76 13.55 -0.58
CA PRO A 72 -2.71 12.94 0.35
C PRO A 72 -4.18 13.34 0.09
N ALA A 73 -4.40 14.53 -0.48
CA ALA A 73 -5.74 15.00 -0.87
C ALA A 73 -6.37 14.20 -2.03
N GLN A 74 -5.58 13.45 -2.79
CA GLN A 74 -6.04 12.60 -3.89
C GLN A 74 -6.18 11.13 -3.50
N VAL A 75 -5.97 10.80 -2.21
CA VAL A 75 -6.06 9.43 -1.72
C VAL A 75 -7.51 8.94 -1.80
N PRO A 76 -7.75 7.68 -2.20
CA PRO A 76 -9.10 7.14 -2.34
C PRO A 76 -9.84 7.13 -0.99
N ARG A 77 -11.17 7.31 -1.02
CA ARG A 77 -11.99 7.42 0.22
C ARG A 77 -12.01 6.18 1.11
N PHE A 78 -11.63 5.01 0.59
CA PHE A 78 -11.47 3.81 1.42
C PHE A 78 -10.22 3.88 2.34
N LEU A 79 -9.38 4.90 2.19
CA LEU A 79 -8.28 5.24 3.09
C LEU A 79 -8.49 6.64 3.67
N ALA A 80 -8.77 6.70 4.97
CA ALA A 80 -8.88 7.95 5.70
C ALA A 80 -7.51 8.34 6.26
N PHE A 81 -7.02 9.52 5.93
CA PHE A 81 -5.82 10.07 6.57
C PHE A 81 -6.05 10.21 8.07
N SER A 82 -5.11 9.73 8.88
CA SER A 82 -5.25 9.72 10.34
C SER A 82 -4.16 10.51 11.06
N ALA A 83 -2.91 10.43 10.60
CA ALA A 83 -1.79 11.12 11.22
C ALA A 83 -0.60 11.23 10.24
N GLN A 84 0.32 12.14 10.53
CA GLN A 84 1.64 12.21 9.89
C GLN A 84 2.70 12.72 10.86
N ASN A 85 3.96 12.39 10.58
CA ASN A 85 5.13 12.99 11.20
C ASN A 85 6.20 13.27 10.13
N GLY A 86 7.41 13.63 10.54
CA GLY A 86 8.52 13.90 9.61
C GLY A 86 9.04 12.67 8.84
N ILE A 87 8.52 11.47 9.08
CA ILE A 87 8.97 10.21 8.48
C ILE A 87 7.91 9.62 7.55
N GLY A 88 6.63 9.85 7.83
CA GLY A 88 5.57 9.20 7.08
C GLY A 88 4.16 9.58 7.47
N LYS A 89 3.22 8.87 6.86
CA LYS A 89 1.77 9.07 6.99
C LYS A 89 1.08 7.77 7.37
N LEU A 90 0.00 7.93 8.11
CA LEU A 90 -0.83 6.84 8.60
C LEU A 90 -2.25 7.02 8.04
N TYR A 91 -2.74 5.97 7.40
CA TYR A 91 -4.08 5.89 6.85
C TYR A 91 -4.86 4.75 7.51
N ARG A 92 -6.10 5.03 7.90
CA ARG A 92 -7.04 4.01 8.36
C ARG A 92 -7.86 3.52 7.20
N THR A 93 -8.07 2.22 7.08
CA THR A 93 -9.07 1.69 6.15
C THR A 93 -10.46 2.11 6.62
N ALA A 94 -11.18 2.87 5.81
CA ALA A 94 -12.55 3.24 6.10
C ALA A 94 -13.48 2.04 5.86
N VAL A 95 -14.42 1.81 6.77
CA VAL A 95 -15.56 0.96 6.48
C VAL A 95 -16.49 1.79 5.61
N GLU A 96 -16.48 1.57 4.30
CA GLU A 96 -17.56 2.08 3.45
C GLU A 96 -18.85 1.40 3.93
N ARG A 97 -19.77 2.21 4.47
CA ARG A 97 -21.16 1.81 4.74
C ARG A 97 -21.94 1.70 3.44
#